data_AF-A0A2P2Q5Y6-F1
#
_entry.id   AF-A0A2P2Q5Y6-F1
#
_cell.length_a   1.000
_cell.length_b   1.000
_cell.length_c   1.000
_cell.angle_alpha   90.00
_cell.angle_beta   90.00
_cell.angle_gamma   90.00
#
_symmetry.space_group_name_H-M   'P 1'
#
loop_
_entity.id
_entity.type
_entity.pdbx_description
1 polymer ?
#
loop_
_entity_poly.entity_id
_entity_poly.type
_entity_poly.pdbx_seq_one_letter_code
_entity_poly.pdbx_strand_id
1 'polypeptide(L)'
;MQNPMQYAHVGTKIEAEVHGKRQLKLLNHGETYVMNSPKLLIGMIPPGVDWVGDVRICCRETGLEAELHYTTSSVFNPRGGYSIRGKIRHSSSTKTFYTINGHWNSTVTAKDIDKGKETIIYNAKEVITGLKTPEIRDLRGIFPSESAVVWSEVSIGILNKNWAEAREAKKAVEEKQRELARDRDSGGETWVPKHFLVSYSKENGFSSSPIEEKVPPAPIVVPL
;
A
#
# COMPACT_ATOMS: atom_id res chain seq x y z
N MET A 1 20.15 3.36 -6.73
CA MET A 1 19.00 3.18 -5.81
C MET A 1 18.67 1.70 -5.74
N GLN A 2 18.52 1.11 -4.55
CA GLN A 2 18.05 -0.27 -4.36
C GLN A 2 16.51 -0.30 -4.43
N ASN A 3 15.93 -1.30 -5.08
CA ASN A 3 14.50 -1.36 -5.35
C ASN A 3 13.72 -1.58 -4.03
N PRO A 4 12.74 -0.71 -3.67
CA PRO A 4 11.92 -0.87 -2.46
C PRO A 4 10.98 -2.09 -2.55
N MET A 5 10.80 -2.64 -3.75
CA MET A 5 10.07 -3.88 -3.99
C MET A 5 11.06 -4.98 -4.39
N GLN A 6 10.99 -6.13 -3.73
CA GLN A 6 11.71 -7.32 -4.15
C GLN A 6 10.72 -8.31 -4.76
N TYR A 7 11.09 -8.85 -5.92
CA TYR A 7 10.26 -9.81 -6.65
C TYR A 7 10.92 -11.18 -6.60
N ALA A 8 10.14 -12.19 -6.20
CA ALA A 8 10.54 -13.59 -6.22
C ALA A 8 9.59 -14.38 -7.14
N HIS A 9 10.17 -15.15 -8.06
CA HIS A 9 9.40 -16.08 -8.88
C HIS A 9 9.21 -17.40 -8.12
N VAL A 10 7.95 -17.79 -7.91
CA VAL A 10 7.57 -19.04 -7.23
C VAL A 10 6.68 -19.84 -8.18
N GLY A 11 7.31 -20.50 -9.16
CA GLY A 11 6.62 -21.26 -10.19
C GLY A 11 5.74 -20.37 -11.08
N THR A 12 4.43 -20.59 -11.08
CA THR A 12 3.45 -19.80 -11.85
C THR A 12 2.99 -18.51 -11.16
N LYS A 13 3.63 -18.16 -10.03
CA LYS A 13 3.31 -17.00 -9.22
C LYS A 13 4.53 -16.09 -9.04
N ILE A 14 4.28 -14.81 -8.87
CA ILE A 14 5.26 -13.79 -8.51
C ILE A 14 4.88 -13.26 -7.13
N GLU A 15 5.80 -13.33 -6.18
CA GLU A 15 5.67 -12.70 -4.88
C GLU A 15 6.42 -11.37 -4.91
N ALA A 16 5.72 -10.28 -4.61
CA ALA A 16 6.31 -8.95 -4.48
C ALA A 16 6.28 -8.54 -3.01
N GLU A 17 7.46 -8.46 -2.41
CA GLU A 17 7.66 -8.04 -1.03
C GLU A 17 7.83 -6.51 -0.97
N VAL A 18 7.02 -5.88 -0.13
CA VAL A 18 7.08 -4.44 0.14
C VAL A 18 8.02 -4.20 1.30
N HIS A 19 9.20 -3.67 1.02
CA HIS A 19 10.12 -3.24 2.06
C HIS A 19 9.75 -1.85 2.55
N GLY A 20 9.65 -1.67 3.87
CA GLY A 20 9.35 -0.39 4.48
C GLY A 20 8.50 -0.52 5.74
N LYS A 21 8.38 0.61 6.44
CA LYS A 21 7.62 0.72 7.68
C LYS A 21 6.51 1.75 7.48
N ARG A 22 5.29 1.40 7.86
CA ARG A 22 4.15 2.33 7.87
C ARG A 22 3.89 2.79 9.29
N GLN A 23 3.59 4.08 9.43
CA GLN A 23 3.26 4.69 10.71
C GLN A 23 2.00 5.52 10.58
N LEU A 24 1.04 5.30 11.48
CA LEU A 24 -0.18 6.08 11.62
C LEU A 24 -0.16 6.76 12.98
N LYS A 25 -0.28 8.10 13.00
CA LYS A 25 -0.42 8.87 14.23
C LYS A 25 -1.86 9.36 14.37
N LEU A 26 -2.56 8.97 15.43
CA LEU A 26 -3.88 9.47 15.79
C LEU A 26 -3.70 10.60 16.80
N LEU A 27 -3.55 11.83 16.31
CA LEU A 27 -3.21 13.00 17.15
C LEU A 27 -4.22 13.23 18.28
N ASN A 28 -5.51 13.03 18.02
CA ASN A 28 -6.58 13.20 19.01
C ASN A 28 -6.48 12.21 20.18
N HIS A 29 -5.80 11.09 19.99
CA HIS A 29 -5.61 10.05 21.01
C HIS A 29 -4.18 10.01 21.56
N GLY A 30 -3.25 10.78 20.96
CA GLY A 30 -1.82 10.71 21.30
C GLY A 30 -1.19 9.35 20.96
N GLU A 31 -1.75 8.61 20.01
CA GLU A 31 -1.35 7.23 19.71
C GLU A 31 -0.54 7.14 18.40
N THR A 32 0.46 6.26 18.41
CA THR A 32 1.33 5.95 17.29
C THR A 32 1.27 4.45 16.99
N TYR A 33 0.68 4.12 15.83
CA TYR A 33 0.63 2.77 15.30
C TYR A 33 1.75 2.54 14.30
N VAL A 34 2.49 1.46 14.49
CA VAL A 34 3.53 0.99 13.57
C VAL A 34 3.09 -0.32 12.95
N MET A 35 3.25 -0.45 11.64
CA MET A 35 2.90 -1.66 10.92
C MET A 35 3.84 -1.95 9.75
N ASN A 36 4.07 -3.24 9.49
CA ASN A 36 4.69 -3.73 8.25
C ASN A 36 3.61 -3.90 7.16
N SER A 37 3.99 -4.40 5.99
CA SER A 37 3.09 -4.63 4.85
C SER A 37 2.97 -6.13 4.55
N PRO A 38 1.79 -6.60 4.10
CA PRO A 38 1.68 -7.93 3.52
C PRO A 38 2.43 -7.96 2.19
N LYS A 39 2.68 -9.16 1.68
CA LYS A 39 3.27 -9.39 0.37
C LYS A 39 2.19 -9.55 -0.68
N LEU A 40 2.45 -9.06 -1.88
CA LEU A 40 1.53 -9.19 -3.01
C LEU A 40 1.86 -10.46 -3.78
N LEU A 41 0.90 -11.36 -3.92
CA LEU A 41 1.02 -12.58 -4.71
C LEU A 41 0.26 -12.42 -6.01
N ILE A 42 0.97 -12.48 -7.13
CA ILE A 42 0.41 -12.36 -8.48
C ILE A 42 0.48 -13.72 -9.16
N GLY A 43 -0.66 -14.36 -9.36
CA GLY A 43 -0.78 -15.60 -10.14
C GLY A 43 -0.91 -15.28 -11.62
N MET A 44 -0.13 -15.97 -12.45
CA MET A 44 -0.23 -15.85 -13.91
C MET A 44 -1.27 -16.82 -14.49
N ILE A 45 -1.36 -18.03 -13.94
CA ILE A 45 -2.27 -19.08 -14.42
C ILE A 45 -2.85 -19.87 -13.22
N PRO A 46 -4.16 -19.72 -12.90
CA PRO A 46 -5.06 -18.70 -13.42
C PRO A 46 -4.61 -17.28 -13.00
N PRO A 47 -4.93 -16.24 -13.79
CA PRO A 47 -4.66 -14.86 -13.42
C PRO A 47 -5.37 -14.50 -12.12
N GLY A 48 -4.63 -13.90 -11.18
CA GLY A 48 -5.21 -13.47 -9.91
C GLY A 48 -4.20 -12.71 -9.06
N VAL A 49 -4.71 -11.94 -8.11
CA VAL A 49 -3.88 -11.17 -7.17
C VAL A 49 -4.40 -11.41 -5.76
N ASP A 50 -3.51 -11.74 -4.83
CA ASP A 50 -3.84 -11.93 -3.43
C ASP A 50 -2.80 -11.28 -2.51
N TRP A 51 -3.19 -11.05 -1.26
CA TRP A 51 -2.25 -10.67 -0.20
C TRP A 51 -1.85 -11.92 0.57
N VAL A 52 -0.56 -12.03 0.91
CA VAL A 52 -0.03 -13.14 1.70
C VAL A 52 0.97 -12.66 2.75
N GLY A 53 1.14 -13.48 3.79
CA GLY A 53 2.12 -13.25 4.84
C GLY A 53 1.56 -12.52 6.05
N ASP A 54 2.46 -12.21 6.99
CA ASP A 54 2.10 -11.78 8.32
C ASP A 54 2.22 -10.26 8.45
N VAL A 55 1.18 -9.65 9.01
CA VAL A 55 1.13 -8.22 9.31
C VAL A 55 0.97 -8.03 10.80
N ARG A 56 1.84 -7.22 11.38
CA ARG A 56 1.80 -6.82 12.77
C ARG A 56 1.51 -5.32 12.85
N ILE A 57 0.51 -4.94 13.62
CA ILE A 57 0.13 -3.55 13.90
C ILE A 57 0.28 -3.35 15.40
N CYS A 58 1.16 -2.45 15.83
CA CYS A 58 1.45 -2.21 17.24
C CYS A 58 1.27 -0.74 17.59
N CYS A 59 0.46 -0.46 18.61
CA CYS A 59 0.39 0.85 19.26
C CYS A 59 1.52 0.96 20.29
N ARG A 60 2.38 1.96 20.15
CA ARG A 60 3.57 2.11 21.00
C ARG A 60 3.21 2.50 22.43
N GLU A 61 2.18 3.31 22.58
CA GLU A 61 1.79 3.93 23.84
C GLU A 61 0.97 2.96 24.70
N THR A 62 0.06 2.19 24.09
CA THR A 62 -0.80 1.25 24.83
C THR A 62 -0.26 -0.18 24.87
N GLY A 63 0.74 -0.51 24.04
CA GLY A 63 1.23 -1.88 23.90
C GLY A 63 0.20 -2.84 23.29
N LEU A 64 -0.91 -2.34 22.73
CA LEU A 64 -1.87 -3.18 22.00
C LEU A 64 -1.31 -3.57 20.63
N GLU A 65 -1.58 -4.80 20.23
CA GLU A 65 -1.02 -5.42 19.05
C GLU A 65 -2.02 -6.31 18.33
N ALA A 66 -2.16 -6.09 17.02
CA ALA A 66 -2.86 -6.99 16.12
C ALA A 66 -1.83 -7.78 15.29
N GLU A 67 -1.97 -9.10 15.31
CA GLU A 67 -1.24 -10.03 14.44
C GLU A 67 -2.23 -10.59 13.42
N LEU A 68 -1.97 -10.34 12.14
CA LEU A 68 -2.81 -10.71 11.01
C LEU A 68 -2.02 -11.64 10.10
N HIS A 69 -2.67 -12.68 9.61
CA HIS A 69 -2.14 -13.70 8.72
C HIS A 69 -2.98 -13.69 7.45
N TYR A 70 -2.40 -13.22 6.36
CA TYR A 70 -3.01 -13.25 5.04
C TYR A 70 -2.63 -14.55 4.35
N THR A 71 -3.62 -15.29 3.89
CA THR A 71 -3.42 -16.56 3.20
C THR A 71 -4.20 -16.59 1.91
N THR A 72 -3.62 -17.29 0.92
CA THR A 72 -4.26 -17.54 -0.37
C THR A 72 -4.69 -19.00 -0.50
N SER A 73 -5.37 -19.33 -1.59
CA SER A 73 -5.74 -20.71 -1.91
C SER A 73 -4.51 -21.56 -2.22
N SER A 74 -4.54 -22.80 -1.73
CA SER A 74 -3.51 -23.82 -1.96
C SER A 74 -4.16 -25.19 -2.20
N VAL A 75 -3.38 -26.18 -2.64
CA VAL A 75 -3.87 -27.55 -2.87
C VAL A 75 -4.55 -28.12 -1.63
N PHE A 76 -4.02 -27.82 -0.44
CA PHE A 76 -4.58 -28.27 0.84
C PHE A 76 -5.66 -27.33 1.41
N ASN A 77 -5.78 -26.11 0.89
CA ASN A 77 -6.80 -25.15 1.28
C ASN A 77 -7.39 -24.42 0.05
N PRO A 78 -8.20 -25.12 -0.77
CA PRO A 78 -8.71 -24.57 -2.04
C PRO A 78 -9.67 -23.39 -1.84
N ARG A 79 -10.32 -23.29 -0.66
CA ARG A 79 -11.21 -22.17 -0.29
C ARG A 79 -10.49 -21.05 0.47
N GLY A 80 -9.17 -21.15 0.64
CA GLY A 80 -8.38 -20.21 1.42
C GLY A 80 -8.01 -18.91 0.72
N GLY A 81 -8.48 -18.68 -0.51
CA GLY A 81 -8.19 -17.45 -1.26
C GLY A 81 -8.71 -16.24 -0.52
N TYR A 82 -7.96 -15.14 -0.52
CA TYR A 82 -8.31 -13.88 0.11
C TYR A 82 -8.51 -13.92 1.63
N SER A 83 -8.09 -15.00 2.29
CA SER A 83 -8.38 -15.21 3.71
C SER A 83 -7.48 -14.35 4.59
N ILE A 84 -8.09 -13.75 5.61
CA ILE A 84 -7.40 -13.08 6.70
C ILE A 84 -7.80 -13.74 8.02
N ARG A 85 -6.82 -14.05 8.84
CA ARG A 85 -7.01 -14.49 10.23
C ARG A 85 -6.11 -13.71 11.14
N GLY A 86 -6.44 -13.59 12.41
CA GLY A 86 -5.58 -12.86 13.32
C GLY A 86 -6.07 -12.81 14.74
N LYS A 87 -5.33 -12.08 15.55
CA LYS A 87 -5.63 -11.88 16.97
C LYS A 87 -5.18 -10.50 17.42
N ILE A 88 -5.93 -9.92 18.36
CA ILE A 88 -5.56 -8.69 19.05
C ILE A 88 -5.22 -9.04 20.49
N ARG A 89 -4.03 -8.66 20.93
CA ARG A 89 -3.48 -8.95 22.26
C ARG A 89 -2.64 -7.78 22.76
N HIS A 90 -2.20 -7.84 24.01
CA HIS A 90 -1.15 -6.95 24.49
C HIS A 90 0.22 -7.51 24.07
N SER A 91 1.17 -6.67 23.64
CA SER A 91 2.49 -7.13 23.15
C SER A 91 3.26 -7.92 24.19
N SER A 92 3.11 -7.58 25.48
CA SER A 92 3.76 -8.29 26.60
C SER A 92 2.99 -9.51 27.12
N SER A 93 1.80 -9.81 26.58
CA SER A 93 0.95 -10.91 27.05
C SER A 93 0.55 -11.85 25.92
N THR A 94 0.32 -13.12 26.28
CA THR A 94 -0.31 -14.10 25.40
C THR A 94 -1.84 -14.04 25.45
N LYS A 95 -2.42 -13.30 26.40
CA LYS A 95 -3.89 -13.13 26.50
C LYS A 95 -4.39 -12.43 25.25
N THR A 96 -5.27 -13.11 24.54
CA THR A 96 -5.95 -12.58 23.36
C THR A 96 -7.28 -11.95 23.77
N PHE A 97 -7.57 -10.75 23.27
CA PHE A 97 -8.83 -10.04 23.50
C PHE A 97 -9.82 -10.31 22.36
N TYR A 98 -9.33 -10.29 21.11
CA TYR A 98 -10.15 -10.52 19.92
C TYR A 98 -9.50 -11.52 18.97
N THR A 99 -10.32 -12.33 18.31
CA THR A 99 -9.90 -13.07 17.10
C THR A 99 -10.49 -12.42 15.87
N ILE A 100 -9.68 -12.33 14.81
CA ILE A 100 -10.05 -11.74 13.52
C ILE A 100 -10.17 -12.89 12.53
N ASN A 101 -11.25 -12.92 11.74
CA ASN A 101 -11.46 -13.91 10.69
C ASN A 101 -12.19 -13.29 9.51
N GLY A 102 -11.97 -13.82 8.31
CA GLY A 102 -12.79 -13.49 7.15
C GLY A 102 -11.98 -13.46 5.86
N HIS A 103 -12.43 -12.61 4.94
CA HIS A 103 -11.81 -12.42 3.63
C HIS A 103 -11.66 -10.93 3.36
N TRP A 104 -10.45 -10.50 3.01
CA TRP A 104 -10.14 -9.07 2.83
C TRP A 104 -10.86 -8.45 1.62
N ASN A 105 -11.30 -9.28 0.67
CA ASN A 105 -12.09 -8.86 -0.49
C ASN A 105 -13.61 -8.91 -0.25
N SER A 106 -14.06 -9.33 0.94
CA SER A 106 -15.48 -9.45 1.29
C SER A 106 -15.70 -8.95 2.72
N THR A 107 -15.92 -9.82 3.70
CA THR A 107 -16.23 -9.44 5.08
C THR A 107 -15.13 -9.91 6.02
N VAL A 108 -14.77 -9.06 6.98
CA VAL A 108 -13.88 -9.41 8.10
C VAL A 108 -14.62 -9.15 9.41
N THR A 109 -14.57 -10.13 10.31
CA THR A 109 -15.18 -10.08 11.64
C THR A 109 -14.12 -10.04 12.72
N ALA A 110 -14.48 -9.44 13.85
CA ALA A 110 -13.76 -9.54 15.12
C ALA A 110 -14.68 -10.16 16.17
N LYS A 111 -14.21 -11.22 16.83
CA LYS A 111 -14.89 -11.88 17.93
C LYS A 111 -14.21 -11.57 19.25
N ASP A 112 -14.95 -10.95 20.16
CA ASP A 112 -14.55 -10.74 21.56
C ASP A 112 -14.47 -12.11 22.25
N ILE A 113 -13.30 -12.47 22.79
CA ILE A 113 -13.11 -13.78 23.41
C ILE A 113 -13.86 -13.88 24.73
N ASP A 114 -13.83 -12.82 25.54
CA ASP A 114 -14.42 -12.82 26.89
C ASP A 114 -15.96 -12.80 26.80
N LYS A 115 -16.54 -12.10 25.80
CA LYS A 115 -17.99 -12.00 25.62
C LYS A 115 -18.57 -12.99 24.60
N GLY A 116 -17.72 -13.62 23.78
CA GLY A 116 -18.12 -14.47 22.66
C GLY A 116 -18.83 -13.75 21.51
N LYS A 117 -19.01 -12.42 21.59
CA LYS A 117 -19.73 -11.61 20.61
C LYS A 117 -18.88 -11.38 19.36
N GLU A 118 -19.42 -11.72 18.20
CA GLU A 118 -18.83 -11.43 16.90
C GLU A 118 -19.41 -10.15 16.29
N THR A 119 -18.56 -9.36 15.65
CA THR A 119 -18.93 -8.10 14.99
C THR A 119 -18.23 -8.00 13.65
N ILE A 120 -18.91 -7.44 12.64
CA ILE A 120 -18.29 -7.13 11.35
C ILE A 120 -17.47 -5.84 11.53
N ILE A 121 -16.17 -5.91 11.24
CA ILE A 121 -15.25 -4.76 11.32
C ILE A 121 -14.91 -4.18 9.95
N TYR A 122 -15.18 -4.95 8.89
CA TYR A 122 -14.99 -4.50 7.51
C TYR A 122 -15.94 -5.25 6.57
N ASN A 123 -16.54 -4.51 5.65
CA ASN A 123 -17.35 -5.03 4.55
C ASN A 123 -16.92 -4.35 3.24
N ALA A 124 -16.27 -5.11 2.35
CA ALA A 124 -15.75 -4.61 1.08
C ALA A 124 -16.84 -4.02 0.19
N LYS A 125 -18.04 -4.61 0.18
CA LYS A 125 -19.16 -4.11 -0.62
C LYS A 125 -19.56 -2.71 -0.15
N GLU A 126 -19.76 -2.53 1.15
CA GLU A 126 -20.11 -1.23 1.75
C GLU A 126 -19.02 -0.19 1.48
N VAL A 127 -17.76 -0.56 1.71
CA VAL A 127 -16.60 0.33 1.45
C VAL A 127 -16.56 0.76 0.00
N ILE A 128 -16.63 -0.18 -0.95
CA ILE A 128 -16.58 0.12 -2.39
C ILE A 128 -17.77 0.98 -2.82
N THR A 129 -18.99 0.67 -2.34
CA THR A 129 -20.17 1.49 -2.67
C THR A 129 -20.12 2.89 -2.07
N GLY A 130 -19.39 3.07 -0.96
CA GLY A 130 -19.18 4.36 -0.31
C GLY A 130 -18.01 5.16 -0.88
N LEU A 131 -17.22 4.60 -1.81
CA LEU A 131 -16.10 5.33 -2.40
C LEU A 131 -16.62 6.49 -3.26
N LYS A 132 -16.09 7.68 -2.97
CA LYS A 132 -16.34 8.89 -3.76
C LYS A 132 -15.15 9.12 -4.69
N THR A 133 -15.44 9.32 -5.97
CA THR A 133 -14.41 9.64 -6.96
C THR A 133 -13.73 10.95 -6.56
N PRO A 134 -12.38 10.97 -6.46
CA PRO A 134 -11.67 12.22 -6.25
C PRO A 134 -11.95 13.21 -7.39
N GLU A 135 -12.12 14.48 -7.04
CA GLU A 135 -12.40 15.57 -7.96
C GLU A 135 -11.24 16.58 -7.97
N ILE A 136 -11.02 17.21 -9.11
CA ILE A 136 -10.07 18.32 -9.23
C ILE A 136 -10.82 19.62 -8.91
N ARG A 137 -10.43 20.29 -7.82
CA ARG A 137 -10.99 21.61 -7.46
C ARG A 137 -10.22 22.79 -8.05
N ASP A 138 -8.93 22.63 -8.29
CA ASP A 138 -8.09 23.69 -8.87
C ASP A 138 -7.19 23.14 -9.97
N LEU A 139 -7.59 23.33 -11.22
CA LEU A 139 -6.80 22.94 -12.38
C LEU A 139 -5.46 23.66 -12.45
N ARG A 140 -5.37 24.90 -11.93
CA ARG A 140 -4.12 25.69 -11.97
C ARG A 140 -3.12 25.24 -10.91
N GLY A 141 -3.59 24.60 -9.86
CA GLY A 141 -2.77 24.07 -8.77
C GLY A 141 -2.11 22.72 -9.11
N ILE A 142 -2.47 22.06 -10.21
CA ILE A 142 -1.90 20.77 -10.60
C ILE A 142 -0.50 20.99 -11.18
N PHE A 143 0.51 20.39 -10.55
CA PHE A 143 1.87 20.43 -11.07
C PHE A 143 2.04 19.51 -12.28
N PRO A 144 2.90 19.85 -13.25
CA PRO A 144 3.24 18.95 -14.37
C PRO A 144 3.85 17.61 -13.94
N SER A 145 4.39 17.54 -12.72
CA SER A 145 4.95 16.32 -12.12
C SER A 145 3.92 15.44 -11.42
N GLU A 146 2.65 15.84 -11.36
CA GLU A 146 1.59 15.03 -10.77
C GLU A 146 1.33 13.78 -11.62
N SER A 147 1.15 12.63 -10.97
CA SER A 147 1.01 11.34 -11.67
C SER A 147 -0.12 11.33 -12.70
N ALA A 148 -1.26 11.94 -12.39
CA ALA A 148 -2.39 12.01 -13.31
C ALA A 148 -2.08 12.79 -14.59
N VAL A 149 -1.17 13.77 -14.52
CA VAL A 149 -0.70 14.55 -15.69
C VAL A 149 0.38 13.79 -16.44
N VAL A 150 1.40 13.31 -15.73
CA VAL A 150 2.53 12.58 -16.34
C VAL A 150 2.05 11.35 -17.11
N TRP A 151 1.04 10.65 -16.59
CA TRP A 151 0.52 9.41 -17.16
C TRP A 151 -0.82 9.60 -17.90
N SER A 152 -1.22 10.83 -18.25
CA SER A 152 -2.54 11.10 -18.87
C SER A 152 -2.70 10.35 -20.19
N GLU A 153 -1.76 10.50 -21.13
CA GLU A 153 -1.83 9.92 -22.46
C GLU A 153 -1.78 8.38 -22.43
N VAL A 154 -0.97 7.83 -21.53
CA VAL A 154 -0.93 6.37 -21.30
C VAL A 154 -2.28 5.88 -20.81
N SER A 155 -2.88 6.60 -19.85
CA SER A 155 -4.19 6.26 -19.29
C SER A 155 -5.29 6.36 -20.32
N ILE A 156 -5.30 7.42 -21.16
CA ILE A 156 -6.24 7.60 -22.27
C ILE A 156 -6.14 6.42 -23.26
N GLY A 157 -4.92 6.05 -23.67
CA GLY A 157 -4.70 4.90 -24.55
C GLY A 157 -5.21 3.59 -23.96
N ILE A 158 -4.97 3.33 -22.66
CA ILE A 158 -5.48 2.15 -21.95
C ILE A 158 -7.01 2.13 -21.91
N LEU A 159 -7.64 3.25 -21.54
CA LEU A 159 -9.10 3.37 -21.44
C LEU A 159 -9.77 3.16 -22.81
N ASN A 160 -9.16 3.66 -23.88
CA ASN A 160 -9.61 3.47 -25.26
C ASN A 160 -9.24 2.09 -25.83
N LYS A 161 -8.57 1.23 -25.06
CA LYS A 161 -8.02 -0.07 -25.51
C LYS A 161 -7.07 0.05 -26.70
N ASN A 162 -6.47 1.22 -26.91
CA ASN A 162 -5.45 1.48 -27.92
C ASN A 162 -4.06 1.21 -27.35
N TRP A 163 -3.65 -0.06 -27.41
CA TRP A 163 -2.38 -0.51 -26.83
C TRP A 163 -1.14 0.05 -27.54
N ALA A 164 -1.26 0.41 -28.81
CA ALA A 164 -0.16 1.02 -29.57
C ALA A 164 0.12 2.44 -29.04
N GLU A 165 -0.92 3.25 -28.92
CA GLU A 165 -0.84 4.61 -28.38
C GLU A 165 -0.37 4.61 -26.92
N ALA A 166 -0.92 3.74 -26.07
CA ALA A 166 -0.49 3.61 -24.67
C ALA A 166 1.01 3.26 -24.56
N ARG A 167 1.51 2.39 -25.45
CA ARG A 167 2.93 2.00 -25.48
C ARG A 167 3.84 3.15 -25.91
N GLU A 168 3.47 3.88 -26.96
CA GLU A 168 4.27 5.03 -27.43
C GLU A 168 4.27 6.17 -26.39
N ALA A 169 3.11 6.48 -25.79
CA ALA A 169 3.03 7.45 -24.70
C ALA A 169 3.88 7.04 -23.49
N LYS A 170 3.85 5.75 -23.11
CA LYS A 170 4.68 5.22 -22.01
C LYS A 170 6.17 5.38 -22.33
N LYS A 171 6.57 5.03 -23.55
CA LYS A 171 7.95 5.15 -24.02
C LYS A 171 8.43 6.61 -23.98
N ALA A 172 7.57 7.56 -24.37
CA ALA A 172 7.90 8.99 -24.32
C ALA A 172 8.18 9.47 -22.89
N VAL A 173 7.34 9.10 -21.92
CA VAL A 173 7.56 9.42 -20.50
C VAL A 173 8.88 8.83 -20.00
N GLU A 174 9.13 7.54 -20.30
CA GLU A 174 10.33 6.83 -19.84
C GLU A 174 11.62 7.35 -20.49
N GLU A 175 11.60 7.73 -21.77
CA GLU A 175 12.75 8.39 -22.41
C GLU A 175 13.01 9.75 -21.80
N LYS A 176 11.97 10.55 -21.55
CA LYS A 176 12.16 11.87 -20.95
C LYS A 176 12.80 11.78 -19.56
N GLN A 177 12.39 10.81 -18.74
CA GLN A 177 13.03 10.58 -17.44
C GLN A 177 14.48 10.09 -17.57
N ARG A 178 14.79 9.28 -18.59
CA ARG A 178 16.17 8.85 -18.90
C ARG A 178 17.06 10.02 -19.35
N GLU A 179 16.55 10.92 -20.18
CA GLU A 179 17.23 12.18 -20.54
C GLU A 179 17.55 13.02 -19.30
N LEU A 180 16.53 13.31 -18.48
CA LEU A 180 16.70 14.12 -17.27
C LEU A 180 17.70 13.50 -16.29
N ALA A 181 17.80 12.16 -16.24
CA ALA A 181 18.80 11.47 -15.45
C ALA A 181 20.21 11.65 -16.01
N ARG A 182 20.38 11.49 -17.34
CA ARG A 182 21.67 11.74 -18.02
C ARG A 182 22.14 13.18 -17.84
N ASP A 183 21.24 14.15 -17.93
CA ASP A 183 21.57 15.57 -17.75
C ASP A 183 22.06 15.84 -16.33
N ARG A 184 21.36 15.29 -15.32
CA ARG A 184 21.78 15.38 -13.90
C ARG A 184 23.14 14.74 -13.66
N ASP A 185 23.35 13.53 -14.17
CA ASP A 185 24.62 12.82 -14.02
C ASP A 185 25.77 13.59 -14.67
N SER A 186 25.53 14.17 -15.86
CA SER A 186 26.52 14.97 -16.59
C SER A 186 26.84 16.30 -15.88
N GLY A 187 25.86 16.88 -15.21
CA GLY A 187 26.02 18.08 -14.38
C GLY A 187 26.59 17.83 -12.98
N GLY A 188 26.76 16.56 -12.57
CA GLY A 188 27.12 16.21 -11.20
C GLY A 188 26.02 16.51 -10.17
N GLU A 189 24.77 16.66 -10.62
CA GLU A 189 23.63 16.98 -9.78
C GLU A 189 23.01 15.72 -9.19
N THR A 190 22.77 15.71 -7.88
CA THR A 190 22.06 14.61 -7.22
C THR A 190 20.56 14.91 -7.19
N TRP A 191 19.73 13.94 -7.59
CA TRP A 191 18.28 14.06 -7.43
C TRP A 191 17.90 14.03 -5.94
N VAL A 192 17.13 15.03 -5.50
CA VAL A 192 16.65 15.16 -4.12
C VAL A 192 15.12 15.14 -4.09
N PRO A 193 14.48 14.33 -3.23
CA PRO A 193 13.03 14.34 -3.08
C PRO A 193 12.51 15.68 -2.55
N LYS A 194 11.41 16.17 -3.11
CA LYS A 194 10.82 17.48 -2.76
C LYS A 194 10.17 17.53 -1.37
N HIS A 195 9.61 16.41 -0.91
CA HIS A 195 8.77 16.38 0.30
C HIS A 195 9.30 15.48 1.42
N PHE A 196 10.37 14.72 1.17
CA PHE A 196 10.89 13.75 2.11
C PHE A 196 12.41 13.83 2.22
N LEU A 197 12.91 13.78 3.45
CA LEU A 197 14.30 13.45 3.72
C LEU A 197 14.43 11.94 3.63
N VAL A 198 15.36 11.47 2.80
CA VAL A 198 15.63 10.04 2.62
C VAL A 198 17.07 9.76 3.01
N SER A 199 17.25 8.76 3.87
CA SER A 199 18.56 8.28 4.29
C SER A 199 18.62 6.77 4.14
N TYR A 200 19.83 6.23 4.00
CA TYR A 200 20.07 4.79 3.91
C TYR A 200 21.16 4.40 4.90
N SER A 201 20.95 3.28 5.60
CA SER A 201 21.96 2.61 6.41
C SER A 201 21.98 1.12 6.10
N LYS A 202 23.14 0.47 6.20
CA LYS A 202 23.26 -0.99 5.98
C LYS A 202 22.45 -1.80 6.99
N GLU A 203 22.28 -1.29 8.20
CA GLU A 203 21.60 -1.97 9.31
C GLU A 203 20.07 -1.81 9.24
N ASN A 204 19.58 -0.60 8.94
CA ASN A 204 18.15 -0.28 9.01
C ASN A 204 17.50 -0.06 7.64
N GLY A 205 18.24 -0.23 6.55
CA GLY A 205 17.77 0.04 5.19
C GLY A 205 17.46 1.51 4.94
N PHE A 206 16.46 1.78 4.09
CA PHE A 206 15.98 3.14 3.83
C PHE A 206 15.10 3.63 4.98
N SER A 207 15.34 4.87 5.39
CA SER A 207 14.47 5.61 6.29
C SER A 207 14.05 6.92 5.62
N SER A 208 12.76 7.24 5.72
CA SER A 208 12.20 8.49 5.22
C SER A 208 11.45 9.23 6.31
N SER A 209 11.54 10.56 6.27
CA SER A 209 10.76 11.46 7.12
C SER A 209 10.26 12.63 6.29
N PRO A 210 9.04 13.14 6.56
CA PRO A 210 8.53 14.28 5.84
C PRO A 210 9.37 15.53 6.17
N ILE A 211 9.60 16.39 5.18
CA ILE A 211 10.28 17.68 5.37
C ILE A 211 9.35 18.66 6.12
N GLU A 212 8.05 18.59 5.82
CA GLU A 212 7.02 19.45 6.41
C GLU A 212 6.12 18.61 7.34
N GLU A 213 5.71 19.18 8.48
CA GLU A 213 4.80 18.48 9.41
C GLU A 213 3.37 18.35 8.89
N LYS A 214 2.97 19.25 7.98
CA LYS A 214 1.64 19.31 7.39
C LYS A 214 1.76 19.42 5.88
N VAL A 215 0.86 18.77 5.17
CA VAL A 215 0.75 18.88 3.71
C VAL A 215 -0.29 19.96 3.40
N PRO A 216 0.00 20.93 2.51
CA PRO A 216 -1.00 21.89 2.08
C PRO A 216 -2.18 21.19 1.38
N PRO A 217 -3.36 21.83 1.30
CA PRO A 217 -4.49 21.27 0.58
C PRO A 217 -4.11 20.89 -0.86
N ALA A 218 -4.42 19.66 -1.26
CA ALA A 218 -4.15 19.18 -2.61
C ALA A 218 -5.21 19.71 -3.61
N PRO A 219 -4.84 19.94 -4.88
CA PRO A 219 -5.79 20.28 -5.93
C PRO A 219 -6.84 19.19 -6.17
N ILE A 220 -6.47 17.94 -5.88
CA ILE A 220 -7.34 16.76 -5.93
C ILE A 220 -7.92 16.54 -4.53
N VAL A 221 -9.26 16.51 -4.44
CA VAL A 221 -9.98 16.31 -3.19
C VAL A 221 -10.88 15.09 -3.30
N VAL A 222 -11.06 14.36 -2.20
CA VAL A 222 -12.13 13.36 -2.10
C VAL A 222 -13.35 14.07 -1.52
N PRO A 223 -14.51 14.07 -2.20
CA PRO A 223 -15.71 14.68 -1.65
C PRO A 223 -16.06 14.00 -0.32
N LEU A 224 -16.40 14.80 0.71
CA LEU A 224 -16.87 14.29 2.00
C LEU A 224 -18.24 13.66 1.88
#